data_AF-A0A523FVW3-F1
#
_entry.id   AF-A0A523FVW3-F1
#
_cell.length_a   1.000
_cell.length_b   1.000
_cell.length_c   1.000
_cell.angle_alpha   90.00
_cell.angle_beta   90.00
_cell.angle_gamma   90.00
#
_symmetry.space_group_name_H-M   'P 1'
#
loop_
_entity.id
_entity.type
_entity.pdbx_description
1 polymer ?
#
loop_
_entity_poly.entity_id
_entity_poly.type
_entity_poly.pdbx_seq_one_letter_code
_entity_poly.pdbx_strand_id
1 'polypeptide(L)'
;MEFMTQEATEFFASQAPKGPNALVRAMRALIRMIIPVLALMGVFIWADFGVGQPITLFDGLFLANQPQLQPSQWLTNGHFLVALTFLVLNLTNRRYGAAYATAQVTLAWLILGGLVYYYFVVSEQSFMERQLPSVRISVSFVLALLTAQYLSISIFDWTRGRPWWRAPLYSAIWGTAIFCFIFYPSAKYGVDQPWISQMLSHFVLMILMSFLMLVPYFLARPVVKPLPGFGGA
;
A
#
# COMPACT_ATOMS: atom_id res chain seq x y z
N MET A 1 -43.18 -15.47 45.74
CA MET A 1 -42.73 -16.01 44.44
C MET A 1 -42.05 -14.95 43.57
N GLU A 2 -42.47 -13.67 43.60
CA GLU A 2 -41.84 -12.58 42.82
C GLU A 2 -40.37 -12.26 43.17
N PHE A 3 -39.94 -12.49 44.41
CA PHE A 3 -38.55 -12.19 44.81
C PHE A 3 -37.52 -13.12 44.14
N MET A 4 -37.83 -14.42 43.99
CA MET A 4 -36.93 -15.38 43.33
C MET A 4 -36.76 -15.10 41.83
N THR A 5 -37.77 -14.50 41.19
CA THR A 5 -37.68 -14.15 39.77
C THR A 5 -36.74 -12.97 39.53
N GLN A 6 -36.62 -12.05 40.48
CA GLN A 6 -35.77 -10.87 40.33
C GLN A 6 -34.28 -11.21 40.48
N GLU A 7 -33.91 -11.97 41.52
CA GLU A 7 -32.53 -12.44 41.72
C GLU A 7 -32.05 -13.34 40.58
N ALA A 8 -32.91 -14.22 40.07
CA ALA A 8 -32.58 -15.04 38.90
C ALA A 8 -32.31 -14.17 37.67
N THR A 9 -33.10 -13.13 37.44
CA THR A 9 -32.94 -12.23 36.28
C THR A 9 -31.63 -11.43 36.38
N GLU A 10 -31.29 -10.92 37.56
CA GLU A 10 -30.02 -10.23 37.80
C GLU A 10 -28.81 -11.17 37.67
N PHE A 11 -28.93 -12.40 38.17
CA PHE A 11 -27.90 -13.43 38.01
C PHE A 11 -27.64 -13.73 36.52
N PHE A 12 -28.67 -14.01 35.72
CA PHE A 12 -28.50 -14.28 34.29
C PHE A 12 -28.02 -13.05 33.51
N ALA A 13 -28.46 -11.84 33.88
CA ALA A 13 -27.95 -10.60 33.30
C ALA A 13 -26.47 -10.37 33.62
N SER A 14 -25.99 -10.81 34.80
CA SER A 14 -24.58 -10.73 35.18
C SER A 14 -23.69 -11.72 34.42
N GLN A 15 -24.26 -12.86 34.01
CA GLN A 15 -23.60 -13.91 33.22
C GLN A 15 -23.66 -13.64 31.71
N ALA A 16 -24.49 -12.68 31.26
CA ALA A 16 -24.57 -12.33 29.84
C ALA A 16 -23.23 -11.76 29.36
N PRO A 17 -22.68 -12.26 28.23
CA PRO A 17 -21.39 -11.81 27.74
C PRO A 17 -21.42 -10.30 27.46
N LYS A 18 -20.54 -9.55 28.12
CA LYS A 18 -20.38 -8.11 27.94
C LYS A 18 -19.72 -7.82 26.58
N GLY A 19 -20.51 -7.83 25.51
CA GLY A 19 -20.10 -7.39 24.19
C GLY A 19 -20.53 -8.31 23.04
N PRO A 20 -20.42 -7.85 21.79
CA PRO A 20 -20.75 -8.65 20.61
C PRO A 20 -19.90 -9.91 20.55
N ASN A 21 -20.51 -11.03 20.17
CA ASN A 21 -19.82 -12.31 20.00
C ASN A 21 -18.70 -12.22 18.93
N ALA A 22 -17.83 -13.23 18.88
CA ALA A 22 -16.67 -13.24 18.00
C ALA A 22 -17.02 -13.04 16.52
N LEU A 23 -18.14 -13.63 16.07
CA LEU A 23 -18.64 -13.52 14.70
C LEU A 23 -18.97 -12.07 14.34
N VAL A 24 -19.73 -11.37 15.19
CA VAL A 24 -20.09 -9.96 14.92
C VAL A 24 -18.86 -9.06 14.89
N ARG A 25 -17.84 -9.32 15.74
CA ARG A 25 -16.57 -8.59 15.69
C ARG A 25 -15.83 -8.84 14.38
N ALA A 26 -15.75 -10.09 13.94
CA ALA A 26 -15.13 -10.47 12.68
C ALA A 26 -15.84 -9.83 11.49
N MET A 27 -17.17 -9.89 11.42
CA MET A 27 -17.96 -9.27 10.36
C MET A 27 -17.75 -7.75 10.31
N ARG A 28 -17.78 -7.06 11.45
CA ARG A 28 -17.50 -5.61 11.50
C ARG A 28 -16.08 -5.29 11.04
N ALA A 29 -15.11 -6.13 11.37
CA ALA A 29 -13.74 -5.95 10.88
C ALA A 29 -13.68 -6.10 9.35
N LEU A 30 -14.28 -7.15 8.79
CA LEU A 30 -14.32 -7.37 7.34
C LEU A 30 -15.01 -6.21 6.59
N ILE A 31 -16.15 -5.73 7.08
CA ILE A 31 -16.86 -4.60 6.46
C ILE A 31 -15.99 -3.34 6.45
N ARG A 32 -15.25 -3.07 7.53
CA ARG A 32 -14.33 -1.92 7.61
C ARG A 32 -13.14 -2.04 6.66
N MET A 33 -12.82 -3.26 6.21
CA MET A 33 -11.69 -3.55 5.33
C MET A 33 -12.01 -3.44 3.85
N ILE A 34 -13.30 -3.44 3.47
CA ILE A 34 -13.73 -3.37 2.06
C ILE A 34 -13.13 -2.14 1.38
N ILE A 35 -13.36 -0.94 1.93
CA ILE A 35 -12.89 0.32 1.32
C ILE A 35 -11.35 0.36 1.23
N PRO A 36 -10.58 0.13 2.33
CA PRO A 36 -9.13 0.09 2.26
C PRO A 36 -8.55 -0.90 1.24
N VAL A 37 -9.09 -2.12 1.19
CA VAL A 37 -8.61 -3.16 0.28
C VAL A 37 -8.90 -2.80 -1.17
N LEU A 38 -10.13 -2.37 -1.46
CA LEU A 38 -10.50 -1.93 -2.80
C LEU A 38 -9.70 -0.70 -3.25
N ALA A 39 -9.42 0.24 -2.34
CA ALA A 39 -8.59 1.40 -2.66
C ALA A 39 -7.16 0.98 -3.05
N LEU A 40 -6.55 0.06 -2.30
CA LEU A 40 -5.21 -0.42 -2.60
C LEU A 40 -5.18 -1.25 -3.90
N MET A 41 -6.16 -2.11 -4.12
CA MET A 41 -6.30 -2.84 -5.38
C MET A 41 -6.52 -1.90 -6.57
N GLY A 42 -7.35 -0.86 -6.40
CA GLY A 42 -7.57 0.16 -7.41
C GLY A 42 -6.29 0.90 -7.81
N VAL A 43 -5.42 1.19 -6.84
CA VAL A 43 -4.08 1.75 -7.13
C VAL A 43 -3.24 0.79 -7.96
N PHE A 44 -3.22 -0.51 -7.64
CA PHE A 44 -2.44 -1.49 -8.41
C PHE A 44 -2.96 -1.65 -9.84
N ILE A 45 -4.28 -1.76 -10.00
CA ILE A 45 -4.91 -1.84 -11.32
C ILE A 45 -4.61 -0.58 -12.13
N TRP A 46 -4.72 0.60 -11.52
CA TRP A 46 -4.43 1.85 -12.22
C TRP A 46 -2.95 1.97 -12.59
N ALA A 47 -2.06 1.57 -11.68
CA ALA A 47 -0.63 1.55 -11.95
C ALA A 47 -0.28 0.64 -13.12
N ASP A 48 -0.91 -0.54 -13.24
CA ASP A 48 -0.74 -1.48 -14.36
C ASP A 48 -1.06 -0.81 -15.71
N PHE A 49 -2.19 -0.09 -15.82
CA PHE A 49 -2.52 0.69 -17.02
C PHE A 49 -1.50 1.80 -17.31
N GLY A 50 -0.87 2.36 -16.28
CA GLY A 50 0.17 3.39 -16.40
C GLY A 50 1.55 2.87 -16.79
N VAL A 51 1.81 1.55 -16.72
CA VAL A 51 3.15 0.99 -17.04
C VAL A 51 3.51 1.21 -18.51
N GLY A 52 2.54 1.16 -19.43
CA GLY A 52 2.79 1.38 -20.86
C GLY A 52 2.89 2.84 -21.30
N GLN A 53 2.78 3.80 -20.37
CA GLN A 53 2.73 5.23 -20.67
C GLN A 53 4.02 5.91 -20.18
N PRO A 54 5.06 6.04 -21.02
CA PRO A 54 6.31 6.67 -20.65
C PRO A 54 6.11 8.18 -20.40
N ILE A 55 6.85 8.72 -19.43
CA ILE A 55 6.81 10.14 -19.13
C ILE A 55 8.01 10.83 -19.76
N THR A 56 7.75 11.69 -20.74
CA THR A 56 8.77 12.45 -21.48
C THR A 56 9.09 13.81 -20.86
N LEU A 57 8.32 14.22 -19.84
CA LEU A 57 8.47 15.53 -19.17
C LEU A 57 9.90 15.80 -18.68
N PHE A 58 10.64 14.75 -18.32
CA PHE A 58 11.94 14.84 -17.70
C PHE A 58 13.12 14.55 -18.65
N ASP A 59 12.87 14.24 -19.92
CA ASP A 59 13.92 13.84 -20.87
C ASP A 59 14.92 14.96 -21.18
N GLY A 60 14.53 16.21 -20.99
CA GLY A 60 15.41 17.38 -21.10
C GLY A 60 16.04 17.84 -19.79
N LEU A 61 15.62 17.28 -18.64
CA LEU A 61 16.00 17.74 -17.30
C LEU A 61 17.24 17.04 -16.74
N PHE A 62 17.69 15.95 -17.38
CA PHE A 62 18.85 15.18 -16.94
C PHE A 62 19.67 14.75 -18.16
N LEU A 63 20.87 15.34 -18.31
CA LEU A 63 21.92 14.85 -19.21
C LEU A 63 21.43 14.57 -20.65
N ALA A 64 20.97 15.62 -21.34
CA ALA A 64 20.37 15.59 -22.69
C ALA A 64 21.16 14.81 -23.77
N ASN A 65 22.42 14.44 -23.51
CA ASN A 65 23.30 13.74 -24.43
C ASN A 65 23.53 12.25 -24.09
N GLN A 66 22.81 11.67 -23.11
CA GLN A 66 22.88 10.24 -22.78
C GLN A 66 21.51 9.57 -22.88
N PRO A 67 21.18 8.96 -24.05
CA PRO A 67 19.88 8.33 -24.28
C PRO A 67 19.50 7.28 -23.22
N GLN A 68 20.47 6.48 -22.75
CA GLN A 68 20.24 5.46 -21.71
C GLN A 68 19.85 6.01 -20.32
N LEU A 69 20.05 7.32 -20.09
CA LEU A 69 19.70 8.00 -18.83
C LEU A 69 18.39 8.77 -18.93
N GLN A 70 17.80 8.89 -20.13
CA GLN A 70 16.53 9.57 -20.33
C GLN A 70 15.44 8.87 -19.49
N PRO A 71 14.76 9.61 -18.59
CA PRO A 71 13.72 9.04 -17.75
C PRO A 71 12.64 8.30 -18.54
N SER A 72 12.21 8.77 -19.71
CA SER A 72 11.15 8.11 -20.48
C SER A 72 11.41 6.67 -20.88
N GLN A 73 12.68 6.22 -20.91
CA GLN A 73 13.03 4.84 -21.23
C GLN A 73 12.72 3.84 -20.12
N TRP A 74 12.57 4.32 -18.87
CA TRP A 74 12.38 3.46 -17.70
C TRP A 74 11.30 3.98 -16.74
N LEU A 75 10.95 5.26 -16.81
CA LEU A 75 9.99 5.95 -15.96
C LEU A 75 8.65 6.11 -16.69
N THR A 76 7.59 5.62 -16.03
CA THR A 76 6.24 5.51 -16.61
C THR A 76 5.21 6.05 -15.63
N ASN A 77 4.00 6.33 -16.10
CA ASN A 77 2.89 6.74 -15.22
C ASN A 77 2.66 5.72 -14.08
N GLY A 78 2.94 4.44 -14.32
CA GLY A 78 2.88 3.39 -13.29
C GLY A 78 3.76 3.68 -12.07
N HIS A 79 4.98 4.21 -12.27
CA HIS A 79 5.89 4.55 -11.17
C HIS A 79 5.30 5.64 -10.26
N PHE A 80 4.64 6.64 -10.84
CA PHE A 80 3.99 7.71 -10.10
C PHE A 80 2.73 7.22 -9.38
N LEU A 81 1.95 6.36 -10.03
CA LEU A 81 0.73 5.79 -9.45
C LEU A 81 1.04 4.86 -8.28
N VAL A 82 2.18 4.16 -8.28
CA VAL A 82 2.62 3.35 -7.12
C VAL A 82 2.89 4.23 -5.88
N ALA A 83 3.20 5.53 -6.02
CA ALA A 83 3.30 6.41 -4.86
C ALA A 83 1.96 6.55 -4.10
N LEU A 84 0.81 6.39 -4.79
CA LEU A 84 -0.51 6.39 -4.16
C LEU A 84 -0.72 5.21 -3.21
N THR A 85 0.04 4.12 -3.36
CA THR A 85 0.01 2.99 -2.43
C THR A 85 0.29 3.48 -1.01
N PHE A 86 1.33 4.29 -0.81
CA PHE A 86 1.70 4.80 0.50
C PHE A 86 0.66 5.79 1.04
N LEU A 87 0.03 6.59 0.18
CA LEU A 87 -1.08 7.46 0.57
C LEU A 87 -2.25 6.65 1.14
N VAL A 88 -2.68 5.60 0.43
CA VAL A 88 -3.78 4.72 0.88
C VAL A 88 -3.43 4.06 2.22
N LEU A 89 -2.22 3.52 2.35
CA LEU A 89 -1.77 2.90 3.61
C LEU A 89 -1.76 3.89 4.77
N ASN A 90 -1.26 5.10 4.55
CA ASN A 90 -1.22 6.16 5.56
C ASN A 90 -2.64 6.57 6.01
N LEU A 91 -3.62 6.62 5.09
CA LEU A 91 -5.01 6.92 5.42
C LEU A 91 -5.68 5.79 6.20
N THR A 92 -5.45 4.53 5.82
CA THR A 92 -5.97 3.39 6.58
C THR A 92 -5.34 3.33 7.96
N ASN A 93 -4.02 3.48 8.07
CA ASN A 93 -3.32 3.44 9.35
C ASN A 93 -3.73 4.61 10.26
N ARG A 94 -3.99 5.79 9.68
CA ARG A 94 -4.60 6.92 10.41
C ARG A 94 -5.96 6.53 10.99
N ARG A 95 -6.86 5.95 10.18
CA ARG A 95 -8.24 5.64 10.59
C ARG A 95 -8.32 4.48 11.59
N TYR A 96 -7.63 3.39 11.29
CA TYR A 96 -7.84 2.08 11.93
C TYR A 96 -6.61 1.55 12.69
N GLY A 97 -5.44 2.16 12.54
CA GLY A 97 -4.20 1.71 13.16
C GLY A 97 -3.44 0.65 12.36
N ALA A 98 -2.24 0.31 12.85
CA ALA A 98 -1.29 -0.57 12.17
C ALA A 98 -1.87 -1.96 11.90
N ALA A 99 -2.55 -2.59 12.87
CA ALA A 99 -3.08 -3.94 12.71
C ALA A 99 -4.07 -4.06 11.53
N TYR A 100 -4.95 -3.06 11.37
CA TYR A 100 -5.88 -3.00 10.25
C TYR A 100 -5.19 -2.69 8.92
N ALA A 101 -4.20 -1.79 8.92
CA ALA A 101 -3.43 -1.50 7.71
C ALA A 101 -2.60 -2.72 7.25
N THR A 102 -2.04 -3.51 8.18
CA THR A 102 -1.36 -4.78 7.87
C THR A 102 -2.33 -5.78 7.27
N ALA A 103 -3.50 -5.98 7.90
CA ALA A 103 -4.54 -6.86 7.35
C ALA A 103 -4.99 -6.43 5.94
N GLN A 104 -4.94 -5.13 5.63
CA GLN A 104 -5.36 -4.59 4.34
C GLN A 104 -4.39 -5.01 3.27
N VAL A 105 -3.10 -4.80 3.54
CA VAL A 105 -2.02 -5.23 2.65
C VAL A 105 -2.12 -6.72 2.41
N THR A 106 -2.18 -7.52 3.47
CA THR A 106 -2.26 -8.99 3.35
C THR A 106 -3.46 -9.42 2.52
N LEU A 107 -4.65 -8.89 2.79
CA LEU A 107 -5.86 -9.28 2.06
C LEU A 107 -5.83 -8.81 0.60
N ALA A 108 -5.34 -7.61 0.32
CA ALA A 108 -5.21 -7.12 -1.05
C ALA A 108 -4.28 -7.99 -1.90
N TRP A 109 -3.12 -8.39 -1.34
CA TRP A 109 -2.18 -9.28 -2.03
C TRP A 109 -2.70 -10.71 -2.18
N LEU A 110 -3.42 -11.24 -1.19
CA LEU A 110 -4.07 -12.56 -1.31
C LEU A 110 -5.11 -12.56 -2.43
N ILE A 111 -5.96 -11.53 -2.50
CA ILE A 111 -6.97 -11.40 -3.56
C ILE A 111 -6.29 -11.22 -4.92
N LEU A 112 -5.34 -10.29 -5.04
CA LEU A 112 -4.64 -10.04 -6.30
C LEU A 112 -3.88 -11.27 -6.79
N GLY A 113 -3.15 -11.94 -5.89
CA GLY A 113 -2.45 -13.19 -6.20
C GLY A 113 -3.40 -14.31 -6.61
N GLY A 114 -4.55 -14.43 -5.96
CA GLY A 114 -5.61 -15.38 -6.34
C GLY A 114 -6.20 -15.08 -7.72
N LEU A 115 -6.44 -13.80 -8.04
CA LEU A 115 -6.93 -13.38 -9.36
C LEU A 115 -5.89 -13.67 -10.47
N VAL A 116 -4.62 -13.37 -10.22
CA VAL A 116 -3.52 -13.67 -11.13
C VAL A 116 -3.41 -15.19 -11.34
N TYR A 117 -3.43 -15.98 -10.26
CA TYR A 117 -3.41 -17.44 -10.35
C TYR A 117 -4.60 -17.98 -11.15
N TYR A 118 -5.81 -17.52 -10.86
CA TYR A 118 -7.01 -17.93 -11.59
C TYR A 118 -6.89 -17.61 -13.09
N TYR A 119 -6.46 -16.40 -13.43
CA TYR A 119 -6.36 -15.94 -14.82
C TYR A 119 -5.33 -16.73 -15.64
N PHE A 120 -4.15 -17.00 -15.07
CA PHE A 120 -3.07 -17.65 -15.81
C PHE A 120 -3.06 -19.17 -15.72
N VAL A 121 -3.53 -19.74 -14.60
CA VAL A 121 -3.47 -21.19 -14.37
C VAL A 121 -4.81 -21.86 -14.63
N VAL A 122 -5.92 -21.22 -14.27
CA VAL A 122 -7.26 -21.84 -14.35
C VAL A 122 -7.96 -21.52 -15.66
N SER A 123 -7.90 -20.29 -16.16
CA SER A 123 -8.56 -19.92 -17.42
C SER A 123 -7.76 -20.21 -18.69
N GLU A 124 -6.63 -20.92 -18.58
CA GLU A 124 -5.75 -21.32 -19.69
C GLU A 124 -5.36 -20.18 -20.65
N GLN A 125 -5.46 -18.92 -20.21
CA GLN A 125 -5.03 -17.78 -21.02
C GLN A 125 -3.52 -17.80 -21.10
N SER A 126 -3.01 -18.01 -22.32
CA SER A 126 -1.60 -18.18 -22.54
C SER A 126 -0.81 -16.89 -22.23
N PHE A 127 0.40 -17.06 -21.71
CA PHE A 127 1.39 -15.98 -21.52
C PHE A 127 1.72 -15.21 -22.81
N MET A 128 1.24 -15.67 -23.97
CA MET A 128 1.65 -15.19 -25.30
C MET A 128 0.94 -13.90 -25.73
N GLU A 129 -0.23 -13.57 -25.19
CA GLU A 129 -1.01 -12.41 -25.65
C GLU A 129 -0.56 -11.08 -25.01
N ARG A 130 0.11 -11.12 -23.85
CA ARG A 130 0.56 -9.92 -23.14
C ARG A 130 2.06 -10.02 -22.86
N GLN A 131 2.83 -9.00 -23.21
CA GLN A 131 4.27 -8.90 -22.91
C GLN A 131 4.48 -8.73 -21.40
N LEU A 132 4.36 -9.83 -20.65
CA LEU A 132 4.52 -9.83 -19.21
C LEU A 132 5.99 -9.64 -18.82
N PRO A 133 6.26 -8.96 -17.69
CA PRO A 133 7.60 -8.91 -17.14
C PRO A 133 8.13 -10.32 -16.85
N SER A 134 9.45 -10.49 -16.89
CA SER A 134 10.08 -11.75 -16.53
C SER A 134 9.73 -12.16 -15.10
N VAL A 135 9.70 -13.47 -14.83
CA VAL A 135 9.40 -14.02 -13.49
C VAL A 135 10.29 -13.36 -12.42
N ARG A 136 11.56 -13.12 -12.74
CA ARG A 136 12.51 -12.43 -11.86
C ARG A 136 12.04 -11.02 -11.49
N ILE A 137 11.61 -10.23 -12.47
CA ILE A 137 11.13 -8.86 -12.24
C ILE A 137 9.85 -8.88 -11.41
N SER A 138 8.90 -9.75 -11.76
CA SER A 138 7.61 -9.88 -11.07
C SER A 138 7.78 -10.29 -9.61
N VAL A 139 8.57 -11.33 -9.32
CA VAL A 139 8.84 -11.77 -7.94
C VAL A 139 9.59 -10.70 -7.15
N SER A 140 10.60 -10.07 -7.75
CA SER A 140 11.36 -8.99 -7.11
C SER A 140 10.46 -7.80 -6.77
N PHE A 141 9.53 -7.43 -7.66
CA PHE A 141 8.58 -6.35 -7.44
C PHE A 141 7.64 -6.65 -6.29
N VAL A 142 7.00 -7.83 -6.30
CA VAL A 142 6.06 -8.24 -5.25
C VAL A 142 6.74 -8.26 -3.89
N LEU A 143 7.91 -8.88 -3.77
CA LEU A 143 8.65 -8.95 -2.51
C LEU A 143 9.07 -7.56 -2.03
N ALA A 144 9.67 -6.74 -2.89
CA ALA A 144 10.10 -5.39 -2.54
C ALA A 144 8.93 -4.52 -2.09
N LEU A 145 7.82 -4.56 -2.81
CA LEU A 145 6.65 -3.74 -2.52
C LEU A 145 5.94 -4.22 -1.26
N LEU A 146 5.80 -5.52 -1.06
CA LEU A 146 5.21 -6.09 0.15
C LEU A 146 6.03 -5.71 1.40
N THR A 147 7.36 -5.84 1.36
CA THR A 147 8.24 -5.42 2.46
C THR A 147 8.15 -3.92 2.71
N ALA A 148 8.15 -3.10 1.66
CA ALA A 148 8.00 -1.65 1.75
C ALA A 148 6.68 -1.23 2.40
N GLN A 149 5.57 -1.89 2.06
CA GLN A 149 4.25 -1.60 2.62
C GLN A 149 4.18 -1.91 4.12
N TYR A 150 4.68 -3.08 4.55
CA TYR A 150 4.71 -3.42 5.97
C TYR A 150 5.61 -2.47 6.78
N LEU A 151 6.80 -2.12 6.27
CA LEU A 151 7.66 -1.14 6.94
C LEU A 151 6.97 0.23 7.01
N SER A 152 6.38 0.69 5.92
CA SER A 152 5.64 1.96 5.86
C SER A 152 4.55 2.01 6.94
N ILE A 153 3.79 0.93 7.13
CA ILE A 153 2.79 0.83 8.20
C ILE A 153 3.42 1.00 9.58
N SER A 154 4.52 0.29 9.86
CA SER A 154 5.23 0.39 11.15
C SER A 154 5.80 1.78 11.40
N ILE A 155 6.44 2.39 10.40
CA ILE A 155 7.02 3.74 10.50
C ILE A 155 5.92 4.77 10.70
N PHE A 156 4.81 4.68 9.97
CA PHE A 156 3.68 5.58 10.16
C PHE A 156 3.16 5.51 11.60
N ASP A 157 2.95 4.29 12.12
CA ASP A 157 2.39 4.11 13.46
C ASP A 157 3.35 4.59 14.54
N TRP A 158 4.65 4.36 14.38
CA TRP A 158 5.69 4.86 15.28
C TRP A 158 5.82 6.38 15.28
N THR A 159 5.58 7.01 14.13
CA THR A 159 5.79 8.46 13.94
C THR A 159 4.51 9.28 13.96
N ARG A 160 3.35 8.64 14.18
CA ARG A 160 2.04 9.31 14.35
C ARG A 160 2.08 10.24 15.55
N GLY A 161 1.55 11.44 15.39
CA GLY A 161 1.70 12.51 16.37
C GLY A 161 1.53 13.89 15.78
N ARG A 162 1.93 14.88 16.56
CA ARG A 162 2.22 16.22 16.05
C ARG A 162 3.69 16.30 15.58
N PRO A 163 3.97 17.02 14.48
CA PRO A 163 3.01 17.63 13.55
C PRO A 163 2.40 16.59 12.58
N TRP A 164 1.23 16.90 12.04
CA TRP A 164 0.40 15.97 11.24
C TRP A 164 1.08 15.40 9.98
N TRP A 165 2.06 16.11 9.42
CA TRP A 165 2.77 15.72 8.20
C TRP A 165 3.90 14.72 8.45
N ARG A 166 4.35 14.58 9.71
CA ARG A 166 5.51 13.76 10.07
C ARG A 166 5.31 12.29 9.68
N ALA A 167 4.20 11.71 10.14
CA ALA A 167 3.89 10.31 9.92
C ALA A 167 3.72 9.92 8.44
N PRO A 168 2.87 10.60 7.64
CA PRO A 168 2.71 10.23 6.24
C PRO A 168 4.00 10.43 5.42
N LEU A 169 4.80 11.46 5.72
CA LEU A 169 6.05 11.73 5.01
C LEU A 169 7.11 10.66 5.28
N TYR A 170 7.41 10.38 6.56
CA TYR A 170 8.42 9.38 6.92
C TYR A 170 8.00 7.98 6.46
N SER A 171 6.73 7.63 6.60
CA SER A 171 6.19 6.38 6.09
C SER A 171 6.46 6.19 4.59
N ALA A 172 6.17 7.21 3.77
CA ALA A 172 6.35 7.13 2.33
C ALA A 172 7.83 7.12 1.93
N ILE A 173 8.69 7.94 2.55
CA ILE A 173 10.13 7.97 2.26
C ILE A 173 10.79 6.63 2.60
N TRP A 174 10.54 6.07 3.79
CA TRP A 174 11.15 4.80 4.20
C TRP A 174 10.58 3.61 3.42
N GLY A 175 9.29 3.62 3.12
CA GLY A 175 8.67 2.61 2.26
C GLY A 175 9.28 2.60 0.86
N THR A 176 9.35 3.76 0.21
CA THR A 176 9.94 3.89 -1.14
C THR A 176 11.43 3.61 -1.17
N ALA A 177 12.18 3.97 -0.12
CA ALA A 177 13.58 3.58 0.02
C ALA A 177 13.73 2.06 0.01
N ILE A 178 13.06 1.35 0.93
CA ILE A 178 13.14 -0.12 1.00
C ILE A 178 12.69 -0.77 -0.30
N PHE A 179 11.64 -0.25 -0.93
CA PHE A 179 11.23 -0.74 -2.26
C PHE A 179 12.39 -0.64 -3.26
N CYS A 180 12.99 0.54 -3.43
CA CYS A 180 14.05 0.74 -4.42
C CYS A 180 15.28 -0.13 -4.14
N PHE A 181 15.74 -0.17 -2.89
CA PHE A 181 16.95 -0.90 -2.48
C PHE A 181 16.77 -2.43 -2.50
N ILE A 182 15.54 -2.95 -2.46
CA ILE A 182 15.28 -4.39 -2.67
C ILE A 182 15.04 -4.68 -4.15
N PHE A 183 14.20 -3.88 -4.82
CA PHE A 183 13.74 -4.16 -6.18
C PHE A 183 14.87 -4.11 -7.20
N TYR A 184 15.62 -3.02 -7.28
CA TYR A 184 16.60 -2.82 -8.36
C TYR A 184 17.73 -3.85 -8.33
N PRO A 185 18.40 -4.11 -7.19
CA PRO A 185 19.40 -5.18 -7.14
C PRO A 185 18.81 -6.54 -7.48
N SER A 186 17.65 -6.89 -6.94
CA SER A 186 17.03 -8.21 -7.17
C SER A 186 16.60 -8.40 -8.62
N ALA A 187 16.00 -7.38 -9.24
CA ALA A 187 15.41 -7.44 -10.58
C ALA A 187 16.44 -7.21 -11.70
N LYS A 188 17.43 -6.33 -11.48
CA LYS A 188 18.29 -5.78 -12.55
C LYS A 188 19.78 -6.12 -12.40
N TYR A 189 20.20 -6.78 -11.33
CA TYR A 189 21.60 -7.21 -11.22
C TYR A 189 22.00 -8.15 -12.38
N GLY A 190 23.15 -7.89 -13.00
CA GLY A 190 23.64 -8.63 -14.17
C GLY A 190 22.97 -8.28 -15.50
N VAL A 191 22.09 -7.27 -15.53
CA VAL A 191 21.52 -6.73 -16.78
C VAL A 191 22.39 -5.58 -17.27
N ASP A 192 22.62 -5.51 -18.58
CA ASP A 192 23.38 -4.44 -19.25
C ASP A 192 22.57 -3.13 -19.35
N GLN A 193 22.19 -2.59 -18.18
CA GLN A 193 21.47 -1.34 -18.01
C GLN A 193 22.04 -0.61 -16.79
N PRO A 194 22.03 0.74 -16.78
CA PRO A 194 22.59 1.54 -15.68
C PRO A 194 21.64 1.56 -14.46
N TRP A 195 21.32 0.38 -13.91
CA TRP A 195 20.27 0.18 -12.91
C TRP A 195 20.51 0.92 -11.59
N ILE A 196 21.77 1.19 -11.22
CA ILE A 196 22.10 1.99 -10.03
C ILE A 196 21.62 3.43 -10.23
N SER A 197 21.91 4.03 -11.39
CA SER A 197 21.46 5.39 -11.70
C SER A 197 19.94 5.48 -11.78
N GLN A 198 19.27 4.47 -12.37
CA GLN A 198 17.82 4.39 -12.42
C GLN A 198 17.21 4.25 -11.01
N MET A 199 17.81 3.43 -10.14
CA MET A 199 17.39 3.27 -8.75
C MET A 199 17.47 4.59 -7.98
N LEU A 200 18.60 5.29 -8.08
CA LEU A 200 18.78 6.58 -7.41
C LEU A 200 17.81 7.64 -7.94
N SER A 201 17.64 7.71 -9.26
CA SER A 201 16.67 8.62 -9.89
C SER A 201 15.24 8.31 -9.46
N HIS A 202 14.84 7.04 -9.45
CA HIS A 202 13.53 6.62 -8.97
C HIS A 202 13.34 6.99 -7.49
N PHE A 203 14.35 6.75 -6.65
CA PHE A 203 14.28 7.09 -5.23
C PHE A 203 14.12 8.60 -5.01
N VAL A 204 14.88 9.44 -5.73
CA VAL A 204 14.75 10.90 -5.67
C VAL A 204 13.35 11.35 -6.10
N LEU A 205 12.83 10.79 -7.20
CA LEU A 205 11.46 11.07 -7.65
C LEU A 205 10.43 10.65 -6.59
N MET A 206 10.62 9.51 -5.92
CA MET A 206 9.73 9.06 -4.87
C MET A 206 9.78 9.92 -3.60
N ILE A 207 10.93 10.53 -3.28
CA ILE A 207 11.00 11.55 -2.22
C ILE A 207 10.14 12.75 -2.60
N LEU A 208 10.29 13.29 -3.82
CA LEU A 208 9.50 14.42 -4.30
C LEU A 208 7.99 14.09 -4.29
N MET A 209 7.63 12.89 -4.73
CA MET A 209 6.26 12.39 -4.69
C MET A 209 5.75 12.25 -3.25
N SER A 210 6.60 11.83 -2.31
CA SER A 210 6.21 11.74 -0.89
C SER A 210 5.83 13.10 -0.31
N PHE A 211 6.53 14.18 -0.69
CA PHE A 211 6.13 15.54 -0.35
C PHE A 211 4.83 15.95 -1.04
N LEU A 212 4.68 15.65 -2.35
CA LEU A 212 3.45 15.95 -3.09
C LEU A 212 2.23 15.26 -2.46
N MET A 213 2.38 14.02 -2.00
CA MET A 213 1.32 13.23 -1.37
C MET A 213 0.87 13.76 0.00
N LEU A 214 1.59 14.72 0.59
CA LEU A 214 1.10 15.44 1.77
C LEU A 214 -0.14 16.27 1.47
N VAL A 215 -0.29 16.78 0.23
CA VAL A 215 -1.46 17.56 -0.18
C VAL A 215 -2.74 16.71 -0.16
N PRO A 216 -2.87 15.60 -0.91
CA PRO A 216 -4.07 14.77 -0.85
C PRO A 216 -4.26 14.14 0.54
N TYR A 217 -3.17 13.81 1.25
CA TYR A 217 -3.29 13.35 2.64
C TYR A 217 -3.95 14.41 3.53
N PHE A 218 -3.48 15.66 3.47
CA PHE A 218 -4.02 16.78 4.23
C PHE A 218 -5.50 17.00 3.93
N LEU A 219 -5.87 17.02 2.65
CA LEU A 219 -7.26 17.19 2.20
C LEU A 219 -8.17 16.05 2.66
N ALA A 220 -7.65 14.84 2.78
CA ALA A 220 -8.41 13.68 3.25
C ALA A 220 -8.58 13.63 4.78
N ARG A 221 -7.78 14.36 5.58
CA ARG A 221 -7.82 14.30 7.05
C ARG A 221 -9.18 14.61 7.69
N PRO A 222 -9.98 15.60 7.22
CA PRO A 222 -11.30 15.89 7.79
C PRO A 222 -12.31 14.76 7.58
N VAL A 223 -12.17 14.03 6.46
CA VAL A 223 -13.02 12.90 6.09
C VAL A 223 -12.57 11.63 6.80
N VAL A 224 -11.26 11.39 6.85
CA VAL A 224 -10.63 10.21 7.46
C VAL A 224 -10.17 10.52 8.89
N LYS A 225 -11.14 10.59 9.80
CA LYS A 225 -10.89 10.83 11.24
C LYS A 225 -10.35 9.56 11.91
N PRO A 226 -9.40 9.60 12.84
CA PRO A 226 -8.98 8.40 13.57
C PRO A 226 -10.13 7.80 14.40
N LEU A 227 -10.17 6.48 14.56
CA LEU A 227 -11.03 5.84 15.56
C LEU A 227 -10.50 6.11 16.99
N PRO A 228 -11.32 5.98 18.04
CA PRO A 228 -10.88 6.10 19.43
C PRO A 228 -9.67 5.20 19.70
N GLY A 229 -8.66 5.72 20.42
CA GLY A 229 -7.39 5.02 20.68
C GLY A 229 -6.32 5.22 19.60
N PHE A 230 -6.68 5.69 18.40
CA PHE A 230 -5.74 6.00 17.31
C PHE A 230 -5.55 7.52 17.10
N GLY A 231 -6.11 8.33 18.01
CA GLY A 231 -6.15 9.78 18.00
C GLY A 231 -4.89 10.47 18.50
N GLY A 232 -3.72 9.84 18.38
CA GLY A 232 -2.42 10.49 18.59
C GLY A 232 -2.09 11.47 17.46
N ALA A 233 -3.00 12.37 17.11
CA ALA A 233 -2.85 13.49 16.17
C ALA A 233 -3.91 14.56 16.43
#